data_AF-A0A814N4M6-F1
#
_entry.id   AF-A0A814N4M6-F1
#
_cell.length_a   1.000
_cell.length_b   1.000
_cell.length_c   1.000
_cell.angle_alpha   90.00
_cell.angle_beta   90.00
_cell.angle_gamma   90.00
#
_symmetry.space_group_name_H-M   'P 1'
#
loop_
_entity.id
_entity.type
_entity.pdbx_description
1 polymer ?
#
loop_
_entity_poly.entity_id
_entity_poly.type
_entity_poly.pdbx_seq_one_letter_code
_entity_poly.pdbx_strand_id
1 'polypeptide(L)'
;MLEKFLGKYNKKWLISNDLTAADFQFYEHIDVCWLITNDSWKEYPNVLKYLKRFQEIPELKPYLQSQEYRSMAINAKFARFGAGVEKHQDKN
;
A
#
# COMPACT_ATOMS: atom_id res chain seq x y z
N MET A 1 -9.95 8.12 -9.18
CA MET A 1 -10.19 9.21 -8.20
C MET A 1 -8.93 9.52 -7.38
N LEU A 2 -8.31 8.52 -6.74
CA LEU A 2 -7.09 8.68 -5.94
C LEU A 2 -5.87 9.21 -6.71
N GLU A 3 -5.64 8.68 -7.91
CA GLU A 3 -4.56 9.15 -8.80
C GLU A 3 -4.60 10.67 -9.02
N LYS A 4 -5.79 11.20 -9.34
CA LYS A 4 -6.01 12.64 -9.49
C LYS A 4 -5.84 13.39 -8.17
N PHE A 5 -6.27 12.82 -7.06
CA PHE A 5 -6.16 13.44 -5.74
C PHE A 5 -4.70 13.62 -5.32
N LEU A 6 -3.88 12.57 -5.44
CA LEU A 6 -2.46 12.62 -5.10
C LEU A 6 -1.65 13.58 -5.98
N GLY A 7 -2.09 13.80 -7.23
CA GLY A 7 -1.50 14.80 -8.12
C GLY A 7 -2.06 16.22 -7.96
N LYS A 8 -3.21 16.40 -7.30
CA LYS A 8 -3.94 17.69 -7.27
C LYS A 8 -3.24 18.73 -6.40
N TYR A 9 -2.75 18.31 -5.25
CA TYR A 9 -2.06 19.18 -4.30
C TYR A 9 -0.60 18.78 -4.25
N ASN A 10 0.31 19.73 -4.45
CA ASN A 10 1.76 19.48 -4.41
C ASN A 10 2.24 19.22 -2.97
N LYS A 11 1.78 18.11 -2.40
CA LYS A 11 2.08 17.64 -1.05
C LYS A 11 2.91 16.36 -1.13
N LYS A 12 3.87 16.23 -0.22
CA LYS A 12 4.69 15.02 -0.13
C LYS A 12 3.86 13.82 0.35
N TRP A 13 2.90 14.04 1.24
CA TRP A 13 2.08 13.03 1.88
C TRP A 13 0.59 13.37 1.71
N LEU A 14 -0.31 12.54 2.25
CA LEU A 14 -1.75 12.59 1.95
C LEU A 14 -2.38 13.96 2.23
N ILE A 15 -2.00 14.58 3.36
CA ILE A 15 -2.59 15.84 3.84
C ILE A 15 -1.57 16.99 3.98
N SER A 16 -0.27 16.70 4.09
CA SER A 16 0.77 17.69 4.34
C SER A 16 2.13 17.28 3.73
N ASN A 17 3.19 18.03 4.05
CA ASN A 17 4.55 17.64 3.66
C ASN A 17 5.24 16.75 4.70
N ASP A 18 4.62 16.59 5.87
CA ASP A 18 5.09 15.77 6.98
C ASP A 18 4.32 14.45 7.02
N LEU A 19 5.01 13.38 7.41
CA LEU A 19 4.40 12.06 7.51
C LEU A 19 3.43 12.04 8.70
N THR A 20 2.24 11.49 8.49
CA THR A 20 1.20 11.38 9.51
C THR A 20 0.68 9.95 9.61
N ALA A 21 -0.05 9.63 10.68
CA ALA A 21 -0.70 8.32 10.84
C ALA A 21 -1.66 7.98 9.68
N ALA A 22 -2.25 9.00 9.05
CA ALA A 22 -3.14 8.81 7.91
C ALA A 22 -2.42 8.19 6.70
N ASP A 23 -1.12 8.47 6.54
CA ASP A 23 -0.33 7.93 5.43
C ASP A 23 -0.11 6.42 5.58
N PHE A 24 -0.03 5.91 6.80
CA PHE A 24 0.07 4.48 7.10
C PHE A 24 -1.24 3.75 6.78
N GLN A 25 -2.38 4.31 7.22
CA GLN A 25 -3.69 3.74 6.89
C GLN A 25 -3.94 3.77 5.38
N PHE A 26 -3.54 4.84 4.72
CA PHE A 26 -3.71 4.99 3.28
C PHE A 26 -2.82 4.03 2.49
N TYR A 27 -1.56 3.85 2.89
CA TYR A 27 -0.67 2.85 2.32
C TYR A 27 -1.28 1.44 2.41
N GLU A 28 -1.72 1.04 3.60
CA GLU A 28 -2.34 -0.27 3.83
C GLU A 28 -3.58 -0.48 2.95
N HIS A 29 -4.44 0.54 2.86
CA HIS A 29 -5.67 0.43 2.08
C HIS A 29 -5.38 0.23 0.58
N ILE A 30 -4.39 0.93 0.04
CA ILE A 30 -4.00 0.79 -1.36
C ILE A 30 -3.34 -0.57 -1.62
N ASP A 31 -2.51 -1.06 -0.69
CA ASP A 31 -1.87 -2.37 -0.80
C ASP A 31 -2.93 -3.49 -0.82
N VAL A 32 -3.97 -3.38 0.00
CA VAL A 32 -5.11 -4.30 -0.03
C VAL A 32 -5.93 -4.15 -1.32
N CYS A 33 -6.20 -2.92 -1.78
CA CYS A 33 -6.91 -2.70 -3.04
C CYS A 33 -6.19 -3.40 -4.20
N TRP A 34 -4.86 -3.37 -4.23
CA TRP A 34 -4.07 -4.04 -5.25
C TRP A 34 -4.42 -5.52 -5.40
N LEU A 35 -4.54 -6.22 -4.27
CA LEU A 35 -4.86 -7.64 -4.25
C LEU A 35 -6.28 -7.94 -4.77
N ILE A 36 -7.18 -6.95 -4.72
CA ILE A 36 -8.58 -7.09 -5.11
C ILE A 36 -8.79 -6.71 -6.59
N THR A 37 -8.06 -5.71 -7.10
CA THR A 37 -8.32 -5.20 -8.46
C THR A 37 -7.72 -6.10 -9.55
N ASN A 38 -8.18 -5.91 -10.79
CA ASN A 38 -7.47 -6.34 -12.00
C ASN A 38 -6.86 -5.14 -12.74
N ASP A 39 -6.71 -4.02 -12.02
CA ASP A 39 -6.04 -2.77 -12.38
C ASP A 39 -4.66 -3.00 -13.01
N SER A 40 -4.29 -2.30 -14.09
CA SER A 40 -2.86 -2.13 -14.40
C SER A 40 -2.32 -0.95 -13.61
N TRP A 41 -1.32 -1.18 -12.76
CA TRP A 41 -0.61 -0.11 -12.03
C TRP A 41 -0.05 1.00 -12.94
N LYS A 42 0.23 0.69 -14.21
CA LYS A 42 0.76 1.66 -15.18
C LYS A 42 -0.19 2.85 -15.38
N GLU A 43 -1.47 2.68 -15.06
CA GLU A 43 -2.50 3.71 -15.14
C GLU A 43 -2.48 4.68 -13.93
N TYR A 44 -1.73 4.35 -12.87
CA TYR A 44 -1.74 5.07 -11.59
C TYR A 44 -0.33 5.52 -11.12
N PRO A 45 0.38 6.37 -11.91
CA PRO A 45 1.76 6.75 -11.62
C PRO A 45 1.94 7.56 -10.33
N ASN A 46 0.99 8.42 -9.95
CA ASN A 46 1.09 9.15 -8.68
C ASN A 46 0.89 8.23 -7.48
N VAL A 47 -0.01 7.25 -7.60
CA VAL A 47 -0.17 6.21 -6.58
C VAL A 47 1.11 5.40 -6.42
N LEU A 48 1.70 4.90 -7.52
CA LEU A 48 2.96 4.16 -7.47
C LEU A 48 4.09 4.95 -6.84
N LYS A 49 4.23 6.23 -7.22
CA LYS A 49 5.24 7.13 -6.63
C LYS A 49 5.01 7.32 -5.14
N TYR A 50 3.76 7.41 -4.70
CA TYR A 50 3.40 7.53 -3.30
C TYR A 50 3.77 6.26 -2.51
N LEU A 51 3.38 5.08 -2.99
CA LEU A 51 3.69 3.80 -2.35
C LEU A 51 5.20 3.57 -2.24
N LYS A 52 5.93 3.82 -3.33
CA LYS A 52 7.39 3.69 -3.35
C LYS A 52 8.03 4.61 -2.31
N ARG A 53 7.61 5.88 -2.25
CA ARG A 53 8.10 6.85 -1.26
C ARG A 53 7.85 6.36 0.18
N PHE A 54 6.70 5.75 0.44
CA PHE A 54 6.36 5.20 1.74
C PHE A 54 7.25 4.02 2.12
N GLN A 55 7.45 3.06 1.21
CA GLN A 55 8.33 1.90 1.42
C GLN A 55 9.82 2.28 1.59
N GLU A 56 10.22 3.44 1.08
CA GLU A 56 11.58 3.97 1.18
C GLU A 56 11.84 4.79 2.46
N ILE A 57 10.86 4.92 3.38
CA ILE A 57 11.06 5.57 4.68
C ILE A 57 12.17 4.83 5.45
N PRO A 58 13.28 5.49 5.83
CA PRO A 58 14.45 4.83 6.42
C PRO A 58 14.13 4.02 7.68
N GLU A 59 13.22 4.51 8.52
CA GLU A 59 12.82 3.87 9.77
C GLU A 59 11.87 2.69 9.54
N LEU A 60 11.13 2.70 8.44
CA LEU A 60 10.16 1.65 8.09
C LEU A 60 10.83 0.49 7.36
N LYS A 61 11.87 0.77 6.56
CA LYS A 61 12.54 -0.23 5.72
C LYS A 61 13.08 -1.44 6.50
N PRO A 62 13.71 -1.30 7.69
CA PRO A 62 14.10 -2.44 8.51
C PRO A 62 12.91 -3.30 8.95
N TYR A 63 11.78 -2.66 9.31
CA TYR A 63 10.57 -3.38 9.69
C TYR A 63 10.03 -4.20 8.52
N LEU A 64 9.86 -3.60 7.34
CA LEU A 64 9.37 -4.29 6.13
C LEU A 64 10.25 -5.47 5.68
N GLN A 65 11.53 -5.47 6.07
CA GLN A 65 12.49 -6.54 5.77
C GLN A 65 12.65 -7.56 6.91
N SER A 66 12.06 -7.29 8.06
CA SER A 66 12.17 -8.13 9.25
C SER A 66 11.28 -9.38 9.15
N GLN A 67 11.56 -10.38 10.00
CA GLN A 67 10.69 -11.54 10.15
C GLN A 67 9.35 -11.22 10.85
N GLU A 68 9.26 -10.05 11.49
CA GLU A 68 8.04 -9.59 12.16
C GLU A 68 7.02 -9.02 11.18
N TYR A 69 7.48 -8.56 10.02
CA TYR A 69 6.60 -8.07 8.97
C TYR A 69 5.75 -9.21 8.41
N ARG A 70 4.45 -8.93 8.30
CA ARG A 70 3.47 -9.87 7.77
C ARG A 70 2.79 -9.21 6.59
N SER A 71 3.08 -9.69 5.39
CA SER A 71 2.34 -9.32 4.18
C SER A 71 1.01 -10.08 4.05
N MET A 72 0.85 -11.19 4.80
CA MET A 72 -0.37 -12.02 4.86
C MET A 72 -0.47 -12.70 6.24
N ALA A 73 -1.64 -13.11 6.71
CA ALA A 73 -2.99 -12.88 6.18
C ALA A 73 -3.45 -11.45 6.44
N ILE A 74 -4.09 -10.79 5.48
CA ILE A 74 -4.61 -9.42 5.64
C ILE A 74 -5.98 -9.37 6.34
N ASN A 75 -6.70 -10.49 6.41
CA ASN A 75 -8.00 -10.60 7.10
C ASN A 75 -8.03 -11.80 8.06
N ALA A 76 -9.05 -11.83 8.93
CA ALA A 76 -9.29 -12.93 9.85
C ALA A 76 -9.54 -14.26 9.13
N LYS A 77 -9.29 -15.40 9.80
CA LYS A 77 -9.34 -16.75 9.21
C LYS A 77 -10.71 -17.17 8.62
N PHE A 78 -11.79 -16.51 9.04
CA PHE A 78 -13.14 -16.76 8.55
C PHE A 78 -13.52 -15.84 7.37
N ALA A 79 -12.64 -14.92 6.96
CA ALA A 79 -12.87 -14.07 5.81
C ALA A 79 -12.75 -14.87 4.50
N ARG A 80 -13.57 -14.52 3.50
CA ARG A 80 -13.51 -15.15 2.18
C ARG A 80 -12.30 -14.71 1.35
N PHE A 81 -11.78 -13.51 1.63
CA PHE A 81 -10.65 -12.92 0.92
C PHE A 81 -9.55 -12.53 1.91
N GLY A 82 -8.31 -12.84 1.57
CA GLY A 82 -7.16 -12.48 2.39
C GLY A 82 -7.06 -13.24 3.71
N ALA A 83 -7.84 -14.33 3.88
CA ALA A 83 -7.68 -15.27 4.98
C ALA A 83 -6.60 -16.30 4.64
N GLY A 84 -5.64 -16.53 5.54
CA GLY A 84 -4.58 -17.52 5.38
C GLY A 84 -3.25 -16.96 4.88
N VAL A 85 -2.22 -17.83 4.87
CA VAL A 85 -0.83 -17.50 4.47
C VAL A 85 -0.53 -17.91 3.03
N GLU A 86 -1.56 -18.28 2.26
CA GLU A 86 -1.37 -18.69 0.87
C GLU A 86 -0.92 -17.47 0.06
N LYS A 87 0.33 -17.54 -0.43
CA LYS A 87 0.86 -16.61 -1.40
C LYS A 87 0.01 -16.73 -2.66
N HIS A 88 -0.81 -15.73 -2.97
CA HIS A 88 -1.39 -15.61 -4.29
C HIS A 88 -0.22 -15.58 -5.28
N GLN A 89 -0.12 -16.62 -6.12
CA GLN A 89 0.82 -16.65 -7.22
C GLN A 89 0.60 -15.40 -8.08
N ASP A 90 1.71 -14.76 -8.45
CA ASP A 90 1.73 -13.51 -9.20
C ASP A 90 0.74 -13.58 -10.37
N LYS A 91 -0.25 -12.67 -10.37
CA LYS A 91 -1.07 -12.46 -11.56
C LYS A 91 -0.12 -11.93 -12.65
N ASN A 92 0.11 -12.77 -13.66
CA ASN A 92 0.88 -12.43 -14.88
C ASN A 92 0.33 -11.18 -15.57
#